data_AF-A0A2H0FS12-F1
#
_entry.id   AF-A0A2H0FS12-F1
#
_cell.length_a   1.000
_cell.length_b   1.000
_cell.length_c   1.000
_cell.angle_alpha   90.00
_cell.angle_beta   90.00
_cell.angle_gamma   90.00
#
_symmetry.space_group_name_H-M   'P 1'
#
loop_
_entity.id
_entity.type
_entity.pdbx_description
1 polymer ?
#
loop_
_entity_poly.entity_id
_entity_poly.type
_entity_poly.pdbx_seq_one_letter_code
_entity_poly.pdbx_strand_id
1 'polypeptide(L)'
;MKVHSEDLTGNYYTEEKVLANQIATKLLSFGKKYIQSDYNENYDYIQKLKENAQFNSIPLPPDIAERFIFYENAPNYLIFDSPLISYLHKTFKVNHTMLGGNNPQLQLKEFYIKWLKQKKGTDTKYFANSMLHYLEKTKNNGFNLLIHAMLLSYDEGLFDPAKSIELINRASDLIFNKHIDNEYLNELKYFLKTIEGFFYLKGSNIDQSNKMFYEALDLKHTGITAKFHLALTEIELENLPLGISLVDEIYNTDIARLNFAIQNNSFSIYEFFLNHSITKYFFLEPKYFPVLHFFEDKLELFKSHNKASFNAVKSSLFNLQEIKVANYFTERIQANLKFIEIYVKKYTGNESLLLSDSSQEVVKKFDEIIEIISEQIKQKYSEGLNERLKIFDNKIEEIKTEKTHLENELESYHRRMNEKLKMRIVDFESQMDATINALENQVNNIDERNDLDPTVVFKNAFTYTSMLSVLVLLLAGFASYTNSEFKEMANFSNVVKTVIVEGAQWSLITFLVGTIISIFTTISTILHKSSYKQNMVRKVKNYIDEKEKGKIELRKETEFTIKQFEQKTKSRIQVFETEIADYLEKRQIEAERLQNEANGKIQLELQKLHGFYK
;
A
#
# COMPACT_ATOMS: atom_id res chain seq x y z
N MET A 1 20.58 54.96 -33.79
CA MET A 1 20.69 56.25 -34.49
C MET A 1 21.63 57.17 -33.71
N LYS A 2 22.89 57.23 -34.12
CA LYS A 2 23.79 58.39 -34.13
C LYS A 2 24.97 57.95 -35.00
N VAL A 3 24.86 58.31 -36.27
CA VAL A 3 25.91 58.15 -37.28
C VAL A 3 26.88 59.31 -37.03
N HIS A 4 28.12 59.01 -36.67
CA HIS A 4 29.21 59.96 -36.88
C HIS A 4 30.07 59.43 -38.02
N SER A 5 29.95 60.15 -39.13
CA SER A 5 30.88 60.11 -40.25
C SER A 5 32.17 60.85 -39.88
N GLU A 6 33.23 60.43 -40.57
CA GLU A 6 34.58 61.01 -40.65
C GLU A 6 35.57 60.50 -39.61
N ASP A 7 36.25 59.41 -39.99
CA ASP A 7 37.64 59.22 -39.61
C ASP A 7 38.49 59.24 -40.89
N LEU A 8 39.25 60.32 -41.05
CA LEU A 8 40.21 60.61 -42.12
C LEU A 8 41.54 59.91 -41.82
N THR A 9 41.51 58.58 -41.71
CA THR A 9 42.71 57.75 -41.84
C THR A 9 42.41 56.72 -42.92
N GLY A 10 43.19 56.75 -44.01
CA GLY A 10 43.03 55.88 -45.16
C GLY A 10 43.29 54.41 -44.84
N ASN A 11 42.41 53.80 -44.07
CA ASN A 11 42.34 52.37 -43.87
C ASN A 11 41.39 51.82 -44.94
N TYR A 12 41.97 51.28 -46.01
CA TYR A 12 41.25 50.38 -46.90
C TYR A 12 40.62 49.28 -46.04
N TYR A 13 39.28 49.25 -45.97
CA TYR A 13 38.57 48.11 -45.44
C TYR A 13 38.90 46.92 -46.34
N THR A 14 39.64 45.95 -45.83
CA THR A 14 39.90 44.69 -46.54
C THR A 14 38.58 43.94 -46.71
N GLU A 15 38.36 43.31 -47.87
CA GLU A 15 37.11 42.57 -48.17
C GLU A 15 36.77 41.53 -47.07
N GLU A 16 37.80 40.91 -46.47
CA GLU A 16 37.68 39.98 -45.35
C GLU A 16 37.05 40.61 -44.09
N LYS A 17 37.41 41.85 -43.73
CA LYS A 17 36.82 42.54 -42.58
C LYS A 17 35.36 42.92 -42.83
N VAL A 18 35.02 43.26 -44.07
CA VAL A 18 33.64 43.55 -44.46
C VAL A 18 32.79 42.28 -44.37
N LEU A 19 33.29 41.16 -44.88
CA LEU A 19 32.62 39.85 -44.81
C LEU A 19 32.43 39.38 -43.36
N ALA A 20 33.47 39.49 -42.52
CA ALA A 20 33.39 39.13 -41.10
C ALA A 20 32.33 39.97 -40.35
N ASN A 21 32.25 41.26 -40.63
CA ASN A 21 31.23 42.14 -40.05
C ASN A 21 29.81 41.79 -40.52
N GLN A 22 29.64 41.43 -41.80
CA GLN A 22 28.34 40.98 -42.33
C GLN A 22 27.88 39.67 -41.67
N ILE A 23 28.79 38.71 -41.53
CA ILE A 23 28.56 37.43 -40.85
C ILE A 23 28.11 37.65 -39.40
N ALA A 24 28.88 38.42 -38.62
CA ALA A 24 28.56 38.71 -37.24
C ALA A 24 27.20 39.44 -37.10
N THR A 25 26.91 40.37 -38.01
CA THR A 25 25.64 41.10 -38.01
C THR A 25 24.46 40.18 -38.31
N LYS A 26 24.57 39.28 -39.30
CA LYS A 26 23.50 38.32 -39.64
C LYS A 26 23.23 37.41 -38.43
N LEU A 27 24.27 36.82 -37.86
CA LEU A 27 24.18 35.91 -36.73
C LEU A 27 23.54 36.59 -35.50
N LEU A 28 24.02 37.76 -35.10
CA LEU A 28 23.46 38.53 -33.98
C LEU A 28 22.01 38.96 -34.22
N SER A 29 21.66 39.34 -35.45
CA SER A 29 20.29 39.73 -35.79
C SER A 29 19.31 38.56 -35.65
N PHE A 30 19.74 37.35 -36.05
CA PHE A 30 18.98 36.13 -35.87
C PHE A 30 18.81 35.81 -34.38
N GLY A 31 19.90 35.79 -33.62
CA GLY A 31 19.87 35.51 -32.18
C GLY A 31 18.98 36.48 -31.39
N LYS A 32 19.03 37.78 -31.71
CA LYS A 32 18.16 38.79 -31.06
C LYS A 32 16.69 38.53 -31.34
N LYS A 33 16.34 38.21 -32.58
CA LYS A 33 14.95 38.03 -32.98
C LYS A 33 14.36 36.71 -32.49
N TYR A 34 15.11 35.62 -32.60
CA TYR A 34 14.59 34.26 -32.43
C TYR A 34 15.10 33.52 -31.20
N ILE A 35 16.09 34.04 -30.47
CA ILE A 35 16.65 33.40 -29.28
C ILE A 35 16.68 34.36 -28.08
N GLN A 36 16.29 35.63 -28.30
CA GLN A 36 16.36 36.69 -27.29
C GLN A 36 17.77 36.81 -26.70
N SER A 37 18.77 36.76 -27.57
CA SER A 37 20.16 37.05 -27.21
C SER A 37 20.32 38.56 -27.01
N ASP A 38 19.87 39.07 -25.88
CA ASP A 38 20.08 40.46 -25.50
C ASP A 38 21.55 40.66 -25.12
N TYR A 39 22.26 41.38 -25.98
CA TYR A 39 23.62 41.83 -25.70
C TYR A 39 23.56 43.05 -24.79
N ASN A 40 23.44 42.81 -23.48
CA ASN A 40 23.76 43.83 -22.50
C ASN A 40 25.23 43.70 -22.12
N GLU A 41 26.04 44.58 -22.71
CA GLU A 41 27.47 44.78 -22.44
C GLU A 41 27.78 45.23 -20.99
N ASN A 42 26.74 45.37 -20.17
CA ASN A 42 26.87 45.67 -18.75
C ASN A 42 27.24 44.39 -18.00
N TYR A 43 28.54 44.12 -17.94
CA TYR A 43 29.13 43.16 -17.03
C TYR A 43 28.78 43.53 -15.58
N ASP A 44 27.72 42.92 -15.03
CA ASP A 44 27.42 42.97 -13.61
C ASP A 44 27.87 41.66 -12.93
N TYR A 45 29.05 41.74 -12.32
CA TYR A 45 29.63 40.68 -11.51
C TYR A 45 28.68 40.18 -10.39
N ILE A 46 27.94 41.09 -9.75
CA ILE A 46 27.01 40.74 -8.66
C ILE A 46 25.83 39.96 -9.22
N GLN A 47 25.36 40.32 -10.41
CA GLN A 47 24.31 39.58 -11.11
C GLN A 47 24.75 38.14 -11.41
N LYS A 48 25.95 37.94 -11.97
CA LYS A 48 26.51 36.59 -12.23
C LYS A 48 26.64 35.71 -10.98
N LEU A 49 26.94 36.31 -9.82
CA LEU A 49 26.97 35.60 -8.54
C LEU A 49 25.56 35.17 -8.09
N LYS A 50 24.57 36.05 -8.23
CA LYS A 50 23.17 35.73 -7.92
C LYS A 50 22.64 34.63 -8.84
N GLU A 51 22.93 34.72 -10.13
CA GLU A 51 22.56 33.70 -11.13
C GLU A 51 23.19 32.34 -10.79
N ASN A 52 24.46 32.32 -10.35
CA ASN A 52 25.11 31.09 -9.89
C ASN A 52 24.41 30.46 -8.68
N ALA A 53 24.16 31.28 -7.65
CA ALA A 53 23.51 30.81 -6.43
C ALA A 53 22.09 30.29 -6.74
N GLN A 54 21.37 30.97 -7.63
CA GLN A 54 20.08 30.52 -8.11
C GLN A 54 20.20 29.18 -8.85
N PHE A 55 21.10 29.05 -9.82
CA PHE A 55 21.31 27.79 -10.56
C PHE A 55 21.58 26.61 -9.60
N ASN A 56 22.52 26.77 -8.66
CA ASN A 56 22.93 25.71 -7.74
C ASN A 56 21.87 25.34 -6.69
N SER A 57 20.82 26.16 -6.52
CA SER A 57 19.69 25.86 -5.64
C SER A 57 18.57 25.06 -6.32
N ILE A 58 18.63 24.89 -7.66
CA ILE A 58 17.64 24.13 -8.41
C ILE A 58 18.06 22.65 -8.39
N PRO A 59 17.20 21.72 -7.94
CA PRO A 59 17.51 20.29 -7.88
C PRO A 59 17.40 19.66 -9.29
N LEU A 60 18.41 19.89 -10.13
CA LEU A 60 18.45 19.38 -11.50
C LEU A 60 18.90 17.92 -11.59
N PRO A 61 18.33 17.12 -12.51
CA PRO A 61 18.88 15.83 -12.91
C PRO A 61 20.34 15.93 -13.38
N PRO A 62 21.22 14.95 -13.06
CA PRO A 62 22.67 15.04 -13.33
C PRO A 62 23.06 15.29 -14.79
N ASP A 63 22.23 14.85 -15.72
CA ASP A 63 22.39 15.01 -17.18
C ASP A 63 22.21 16.45 -17.66
N ILE A 64 21.43 17.27 -16.94
CA ILE A 64 21.19 18.68 -17.28
C ILE A 64 21.67 19.65 -16.19
N ALA A 65 22.31 19.14 -15.14
CA ALA A 65 22.74 19.88 -13.95
C ALA A 65 24.05 20.65 -14.11
N GLU A 66 24.78 20.52 -15.23
CA GLU A 66 26.03 21.26 -15.38
C GLU A 66 25.80 22.74 -15.70
N ARG A 67 26.36 23.63 -14.88
CA ARG A 67 26.41 25.04 -15.23
C ARG A 67 27.37 25.29 -16.37
N PHE A 68 26.87 25.88 -17.45
CA PHE A 68 27.66 26.24 -18.61
C PHE A 68 28.71 27.34 -18.30
N ILE A 69 29.93 27.15 -18.79
CA ILE A 69 31.02 28.11 -18.68
C ILE A 69 31.49 28.50 -20.08
N PHE A 70 31.13 29.70 -20.55
CA PHE A 70 31.75 30.23 -21.78
C PHE A 70 33.24 30.51 -21.52
N TYR A 71 34.14 30.14 -22.45
CA TYR A 71 35.58 30.22 -22.24
C TYR A 71 36.05 31.61 -21.80
N GLU A 72 35.53 32.71 -22.37
CA GLU A 72 35.89 34.08 -21.93
C GLU A 72 35.50 34.40 -20.48
N ASN A 73 34.59 33.63 -19.89
CA ASN A 73 34.14 33.78 -18.51
C ASN A 73 34.79 32.79 -17.53
N ALA A 74 35.68 31.89 -17.98
CA ALA A 74 36.25 30.84 -17.14
C ALA A 74 36.88 31.33 -15.83
N PRO A 75 37.59 32.47 -15.78
CA PRO A 75 38.13 32.99 -14.52
C PRO A 75 37.06 33.25 -13.44
N ASN A 76 35.85 33.63 -13.84
CA ASN A 76 34.74 33.84 -12.91
C ASN A 76 34.29 32.54 -12.22
N TYR A 77 34.57 31.37 -12.80
CA TYR A 77 34.12 30.12 -12.18
C TYR A 77 34.82 29.81 -10.85
N LEU A 78 36.09 30.21 -10.70
CA LEU A 78 36.90 29.92 -9.50
C LEU A 78 36.43 30.64 -8.23
N ILE A 79 35.57 31.64 -8.36
CA ILE A 79 35.00 32.43 -7.24
C ILE A 79 33.53 32.13 -7.01
N PHE A 80 32.88 31.41 -7.93
CA PHE A 80 31.49 31.04 -7.79
C PHE A 80 31.35 30.00 -6.69
N ASP A 81 30.33 30.19 -5.85
CA ASP A 81 30.00 29.22 -4.81
C ASP A 81 29.41 27.98 -5.48
N SER A 82 30.25 26.96 -5.68
CA SER A 82 29.88 25.66 -6.23
C SER A 82 30.47 24.56 -5.35
N PRO A 83 29.87 23.36 -5.32
CA PRO A 83 30.39 22.24 -4.52
C PRO A 83 31.85 21.92 -4.85
N LEU A 84 32.22 21.92 -6.14
CA LEU A 84 33.58 21.63 -6.60
C LEU A 84 34.60 22.67 -6.13
N ILE A 85 34.27 23.96 -6.24
CA ILE A 85 35.16 25.04 -5.80
C ILE A 85 35.28 25.07 -4.27
N SER A 86 34.18 24.85 -3.56
CA SER A 86 34.18 24.72 -2.09
C SER A 86 35.02 23.53 -1.62
N TYR A 87 34.98 22.41 -2.36
CA TYR A 87 35.86 21.26 -2.14
C TYR A 87 37.34 21.60 -2.33
N LEU A 88 37.69 22.28 -3.44
CA LEU A 88 39.06 22.75 -3.69
C LEU A 88 39.55 23.71 -2.60
N HIS A 89 38.72 24.67 -2.20
CA HIS A 89 39.03 25.60 -1.12
C HIS A 89 39.32 24.88 0.21
N LYS A 90 38.52 23.85 0.56
CA LYS A 90 38.75 23.02 1.76
C LYS A 90 40.05 22.23 1.65
N THR A 91 40.28 21.57 0.51
CA THR A 91 41.45 20.70 0.25
C THR A 91 42.78 21.46 0.29
N PHE A 92 42.77 22.72 -0.16
CA PHE A 92 43.95 23.58 -0.16
C PHE A 92 43.98 24.60 0.98
N LYS A 93 43.01 24.54 1.91
CA LYS A 93 42.88 25.47 3.05
C LYS A 93 42.86 26.94 2.60
N VAL A 94 42.17 27.23 1.50
CA VAL A 94 42.03 28.58 0.92
C VAL A 94 41.14 29.48 1.79
N ASN A 95 40.30 28.89 2.66
CA ASN A 95 39.52 29.62 3.66
C ASN A 95 40.33 29.82 4.93
N HIS A 96 40.67 31.07 5.25
CA HIS A 96 41.30 31.44 6.51
C HIS A 96 40.40 32.40 7.30
N THR A 97 39.76 31.87 8.34
CA THR A 97 39.07 32.60 9.42
C THR A 97 40.06 33.25 10.42
N MET A 98 41.17 33.81 9.93
CA MET A 98 42.12 34.56 10.77
C MET A 98 42.03 36.04 10.39
N LEU A 99 41.30 36.80 11.21
CA LEU A 99 41.23 38.26 11.22
C LEU A 99 42.63 38.84 11.54
N GLY A 100 43.47 38.97 10.52
CA GLY A 100 44.75 39.66 10.61
C GLY A 100 45.21 40.08 9.21
N GLY A 101 45.49 41.37 9.02
CA GLY A 101 45.76 42.00 7.71
C GLY A 101 46.97 41.49 6.91
N ASN A 102 47.66 40.44 7.37
CA ASN A 102 48.89 39.90 6.76
C ASN A 102 48.72 38.52 6.09
N ASN A 103 47.50 38.03 5.86
CA ASN A 103 47.32 36.73 5.19
C ASN A 103 47.47 36.85 3.65
N PRO A 104 48.56 36.34 3.04
CA PRO A 104 48.78 36.48 1.60
C PRO A 104 47.71 35.77 0.75
N GLN A 105 47.11 34.70 1.25
CA GLN A 105 46.06 33.95 0.55
C GLN A 105 44.73 34.73 0.49
N LEU A 106 44.38 35.43 1.58
CA LEU A 106 43.19 36.28 1.61
C LEU A 106 43.37 37.46 0.65
N GLN A 107 44.55 38.09 0.68
CA GLN A 107 44.91 39.18 -0.23
C GLN A 107 44.86 38.72 -1.69
N LEU A 108 45.44 37.56 -2.01
CA LEU A 108 45.36 36.98 -3.37
C LEU A 108 43.91 36.83 -3.83
N LYS A 109 43.02 36.31 -2.98
CA LYS A 109 41.58 36.18 -3.30
C LYS A 109 40.90 37.54 -3.49
N GLU A 110 41.18 38.52 -2.64
CA GLU A 110 40.65 39.88 -2.77
C GLU A 110 41.09 40.55 -4.07
N PHE A 111 42.37 40.43 -4.42
CA PHE A 111 42.92 40.99 -5.65
C PHE A 111 42.40 40.26 -6.89
N TYR A 112 42.19 38.94 -6.83
CA TYR A 112 41.52 38.18 -7.89
C TYR A 112 40.10 38.69 -8.14
N ILE A 113 39.30 38.88 -7.07
CA ILE A 113 37.94 39.42 -7.18
C ILE A 113 37.96 40.86 -7.73
N LYS A 114 38.91 41.69 -7.31
CA LYS A 114 39.06 43.06 -7.83
C LYS A 114 39.42 43.04 -9.32
N TRP A 115 40.35 42.19 -9.74
CA TRP A 115 40.71 42.00 -11.15
C TRP A 115 39.49 41.60 -12.00
N LEU A 116 38.69 40.63 -11.54
CA LEU A 116 37.47 40.18 -12.24
C LEU A 116 36.36 41.25 -12.33
N LYS A 117 36.33 42.23 -11.42
CA LYS A 117 35.29 43.27 -11.38
C LYS A 117 35.58 44.47 -12.28
N GLN A 118 36.84 44.70 -12.64
CA GLN A 118 37.20 45.89 -13.39
C GLN A 118 36.88 45.77 -14.87
N LYS A 119 36.43 46.88 -15.46
CA LYS A 119 36.45 47.05 -16.91
C LYS A 119 37.91 47.26 -17.35
N LYS A 120 38.28 46.71 -18.52
CA LYS A 120 39.67 46.73 -19.03
C LYS A 120 40.27 48.15 -18.94
N GLY A 121 41.44 48.29 -18.30
CA GLY A 121 42.10 49.59 -18.09
C GLY A 121 43.32 49.53 -17.17
N THR A 122 43.80 50.70 -16.71
CA THR A 122 44.99 50.85 -15.85
C THR A 122 44.86 50.11 -14.51
N ASP A 123 43.65 50.08 -13.95
CA ASP A 123 43.37 49.41 -12.67
C ASP A 123 43.47 47.89 -12.79
N THR A 124 43.13 47.33 -13.95
CA THR A 124 43.25 45.88 -14.23
C THR A 124 44.71 45.43 -14.11
N LYS A 125 45.65 46.21 -14.68
CA LYS A 125 47.10 45.95 -14.60
C LYS A 125 47.64 46.04 -13.18
N TYR A 126 47.16 47.01 -12.38
CA TYR A 126 47.53 47.12 -10.97
C TYR A 126 47.11 45.87 -10.18
N PHE A 127 45.87 45.40 -10.37
CA PHE A 127 45.38 44.21 -9.67
C PHE A 127 46.08 42.94 -10.14
N ALA A 128 46.38 42.79 -11.43
CA ALA A 128 47.14 41.68 -11.98
C ALA A 128 48.56 41.59 -11.38
N ASN A 129 49.29 42.71 -11.34
CA ASN A 129 50.62 42.77 -10.70
C ASN A 129 50.55 42.48 -9.19
N SER A 130 49.52 42.98 -8.53
CA SER A 130 49.29 42.70 -7.09
C SER A 130 49.06 41.21 -6.87
N MET A 131 48.29 40.54 -7.75
CA MET A 131 48.12 39.09 -7.68
C MET A 131 49.44 38.35 -7.84
N LEU A 132 50.29 38.71 -8.81
CA LEU A 132 51.62 38.08 -8.98
C LEU A 132 52.47 38.21 -7.71
N HIS A 133 52.51 39.40 -7.12
CA HIS A 133 53.22 39.65 -5.87
C HIS A 133 52.72 38.76 -4.71
N TYR A 134 51.41 38.55 -4.59
CA TYR A 134 50.87 37.67 -3.55
C TYR A 134 51.01 36.18 -3.90
N LEU A 135 50.96 35.80 -5.18
CA LEU A 135 51.24 34.44 -5.63
C LEU A 135 52.65 34.00 -5.19
N GLU A 136 53.66 34.85 -5.35
CA GLU A 136 55.04 34.62 -4.87
C GLU A 136 55.13 34.43 -3.35
N LYS A 137 54.26 35.10 -2.58
CA LYS A 137 54.21 35.05 -1.12
C LYS A 137 53.36 33.91 -0.56
N THR A 138 52.55 33.25 -1.39
CA THR A 138 51.69 32.13 -0.99
C THR A 138 52.39 30.79 -1.20
N LYS A 139 51.89 29.73 -0.57
CA LYS A 139 52.36 28.37 -0.86
C LYS A 139 52.01 28.01 -2.29
N ASN A 140 52.98 27.43 -3.00
CA ASN A 140 52.77 26.91 -4.34
C ASN A 140 51.93 25.63 -4.27
N ASN A 141 50.60 25.78 -4.28
CA ASN A 141 49.63 24.69 -4.24
C ASN A 141 48.84 24.65 -5.54
N GLY A 142 48.16 23.53 -5.81
CA GLY A 142 47.45 23.34 -7.08
C GLY A 142 46.41 24.41 -7.38
N PHE A 143 45.68 24.91 -6.38
CA PHE A 143 44.70 25.99 -6.57
C PHE A 143 45.34 27.34 -6.91
N ASN A 144 46.45 27.69 -6.25
CA ASN A 144 47.17 28.94 -6.54
C ASN A 144 47.84 28.89 -7.92
N LEU A 145 48.36 27.73 -8.33
CA LEU A 145 48.86 27.51 -9.69
C LEU A 145 47.76 27.67 -10.74
N LEU A 146 46.55 27.17 -10.45
CA LEU A 146 45.38 27.35 -11.31
C LEU A 146 45.00 28.82 -11.45
N ILE A 147 45.00 29.59 -10.35
CA ILE A 147 44.77 31.06 -10.39
C ILE A 147 45.85 31.75 -11.25
N HIS A 148 47.12 31.35 -11.08
CA HIS A 148 48.22 31.93 -11.85
C HIS A 148 48.07 31.62 -13.35
N ALA A 149 47.73 30.38 -13.70
CA ALA A 149 47.49 29.98 -15.09
C ALA A 149 46.34 30.77 -15.72
N MET A 150 45.24 30.99 -14.98
CA MET A 150 44.12 31.83 -15.41
C MET A 150 44.56 33.28 -15.66
N LEU A 151 45.35 33.87 -14.77
CA LEU A 151 45.83 35.23 -14.94
C LEU A 151 46.65 35.37 -16.23
N LEU A 152 47.61 34.47 -16.45
CA LEU A 152 48.46 34.48 -17.66
C LEU A 152 47.70 34.13 -18.95
N SER A 153 46.52 33.51 -18.88
CA SER A 153 45.73 33.19 -20.08
C SER A 153 44.69 34.26 -20.43
N TYR A 154 44.28 35.09 -19.47
CA TYR A 154 43.13 36.00 -19.64
C TYR A 154 43.47 37.49 -19.43
N ASP A 155 44.58 37.81 -18.76
CA ASP A 155 45.04 39.21 -18.68
C ASP A 155 45.86 39.57 -19.92
N GLU A 156 45.40 40.55 -20.69
CA GLU A 156 46.05 40.98 -21.95
C GLU A 156 47.49 41.48 -21.73
N GLY A 157 47.80 42.04 -20.56
CA GLY A 157 49.13 42.58 -20.25
C GLY A 157 50.13 41.53 -19.80
N LEU A 158 49.66 40.35 -19.39
CA LEU A 158 50.46 39.23 -18.90
C LEU A 158 50.29 37.97 -19.76
N PHE A 159 49.69 38.09 -20.94
CA PHE A 159 49.30 36.96 -21.76
C PHE A 159 50.50 36.08 -22.13
N ASP A 160 50.55 34.86 -21.58
CA ASP A 160 51.58 33.86 -21.83
C ASP A 160 50.94 32.46 -21.86
N PRO A 161 50.42 32.02 -23.02
CA PRO A 161 49.68 30.76 -23.13
C PRO A 161 50.57 29.54 -22.86
N ALA A 162 51.86 29.58 -23.24
CA ALA A 162 52.78 28.46 -22.99
C ALA A 162 53.00 28.27 -21.49
N LYS A 163 53.22 29.37 -20.75
CA LYS A 163 53.39 29.30 -19.30
C LYS A 163 52.10 28.93 -18.58
N SER A 164 50.94 29.40 -19.05
CA SER A 164 49.64 28.95 -18.53
C SER A 164 49.46 27.44 -18.61
N ILE A 165 49.83 26.83 -19.74
CA ILE A 165 49.76 25.37 -19.95
C ILE A 165 50.75 24.62 -19.03
N GLU A 166 51.97 25.12 -18.84
CA GLU A 166 52.90 24.52 -17.88
C GLU A 166 52.31 24.55 -16.45
N LEU A 167 51.72 25.68 -16.06
CA LEU A 167 51.17 25.88 -14.73
C LEU A 167 49.93 25.02 -14.47
N ILE A 168 49.03 24.84 -15.45
CA ILE A 168 47.84 23.98 -15.28
C ILE A 168 48.19 22.50 -15.17
N ASN A 169 49.19 22.04 -15.90
CA ASN A 169 49.69 20.67 -15.80
C ASN A 169 50.27 20.41 -14.41
N ARG A 170 51.13 21.33 -13.93
CA ARG A 170 51.65 21.27 -12.56
C ARG A 170 50.55 21.40 -11.50
N ALA A 171 49.53 22.22 -11.74
CA ALA A 171 48.38 22.35 -10.86
C ALA A 171 47.64 21.01 -10.75
N SER A 172 47.35 20.38 -11.89
CA SER A 172 46.68 19.08 -11.97
C SER A 172 47.46 18.00 -11.24
N ASP A 173 48.77 17.90 -11.44
CA ASP A 173 49.63 16.95 -10.71
C ASP A 173 49.54 17.15 -9.20
N LEU A 174 49.65 18.39 -8.72
CA LEU A 174 49.56 18.70 -7.28
C LEU A 174 48.16 18.47 -6.70
N ILE A 175 47.12 18.61 -7.52
CA ILE A 175 45.74 18.31 -7.15
C ILE A 175 45.56 16.80 -7.00
N PHE A 176 45.90 16.01 -8.01
CA PHE A 176 45.66 14.57 -8.03
C PHE A 176 46.66 13.76 -7.18
N ASN A 177 47.80 14.33 -6.81
CA ASN A 177 48.70 13.75 -5.81
C ASN A 177 48.16 13.86 -4.37
N LYS A 178 47.08 14.61 -4.13
CA LYS A 178 46.36 14.57 -2.86
C LYS A 178 45.30 13.47 -2.87
N HIS A 179 44.94 12.99 -1.68
CA HIS A 179 43.79 12.12 -1.53
C HIS A 179 42.51 12.90 -1.86
N ILE A 180 41.95 12.65 -3.05
CA ILE A 180 40.69 13.23 -3.51
C ILE A 180 39.58 12.22 -3.25
N ASP A 181 38.43 12.70 -2.77
CA ASP A 181 37.26 11.87 -2.56
C ASP A 181 36.73 11.37 -3.91
N ASN A 182 36.41 10.07 -4.01
CA ASN A 182 35.99 9.45 -5.28
C ASN A 182 34.80 10.18 -5.94
N GLU A 183 33.92 10.79 -5.15
CA GLU A 183 32.75 11.55 -5.63
C GLU A 183 33.14 12.78 -6.46
N TYR A 184 34.25 13.46 -6.14
CA TYR A 184 34.70 14.67 -6.83
C TYR A 184 35.80 14.41 -7.86
N LEU A 185 36.39 13.21 -7.87
CA LEU A 185 37.56 12.92 -8.69
C LEU A 185 37.31 13.11 -10.19
N ASN A 186 36.23 12.53 -10.73
CA ASN A 186 35.91 12.65 -12.15
C ASN A 186 35.44 14.06 -12.51
N GLU A 187 34.64 14.70 -11.67
CA GLU A 187 34.17 16.08 -11.88
C GLU A 187 35.35 17.06 -11.90
N LEU A 188 36.37 16.85 -11.05
CA LEU A 188 37.56 17.68 -11.01
C LEU A 188 38.49 17.44 -12.20
N LYS A 189 38.66 16.20 -12.64
CA LYS A 189 39.40 15.88 -13.88
C LYS A 189 38.72 16.52 -15.09
N TYR A 190 37.40 16.37 -15.19
CA TYR A 190 36.59 17.01 -16.23
C TYR A 190 36.79 18.52 -16.23
N PHE A 191 36.68 19.16 -15.07
CA PHE A 191 36.85 20.59 -14.93
C PHE A 191 38.25 21.05 -15.36
N LEU A 192 39.32 20.43 -14.86
CA LEU A 192 40.69 20.83 -15.21
C LEU A 192 41.00 20.61 -16.69
N LYS A 193 40.51 19.52 -17.30
CA LYS A 193 40.64 19.27 -18.74
C LYS A 193 39.89 20.30 -19.58
N THR A 194 38.69 20.70 -19.13
CA THR A 194 37.93 21.77 -19.77
C THR A 194 38.68 23.11 -19.70
N ILE A 195 39.26 23.46 -18.55
CA ILE A 195 40.09 24.66 -18.41
C ILE A 195 41.34 24.61 -19.28
N GLU A 196 42.03 23.45 -19.35
CA GLU A 196 43.17 23.26 -20.23
C GLU A 196 42.78 23.47 -21.71
N GLY A 197 41.63 22.94 -22.13
CA GLY A 197 41.04 23.20 -23.44
C GLY A 197 40.78 24.68 -23.71
N PHE A 198 40.31 25.44 -22.71
CA PHE A 198 40.15 26.90 -22.84
C PHE A 198 41.48 27.63 -23.02
N PHE A 199 42.54 27.23 -22.31
CA PHE A 199 43.86 27.85 -22.46
C PHE A 199 44.43 27.64 -23.86
N TYR A 200 44.30 26.42 -24.42
CA TYR A 200 44.67 26.18 -25.81
C TYR A 200 43.81 26.98 -26.80
N LEU A 201 42.51 27.11 -26.55
CA LEU A 201 41.60 27.91 -27.37
C LEU A 201 42.00 29.39 -27.37
N LYS A 202 42.28 29.98 -26.20
CA LYS A 202 42.78 31.36 -26.07
C LYS A 202 44.13 31.54 -26.76
N GLY A 203 44.99 30.52 -26.73
CA GLY A 203 46.25 30.46 -27.46
C GLY A 203 46.12 30.20 -28.96
N SER A 204 44.91 30.08 -29.50
CA SER A 204 44.62 29.74 -30.91
C SER A 204 45.18 28.39 -31.37
N ASN A 205 45.42 27.45 -30.43
CA ASN A 205 45.83 26.08 -30.73
C ASN A 205 44.60 25.16 -30.75
N ILE A 206 43.93 25.10 -31.91
CA ILE A 206 42.63 24.45 -32.06
C ILE A 206 42.74 22.92 -31.88
N ASP A 207 43.77 22.28 -32.44
CA ASP A 207 43.96 20.83 -32.32
C ASP A 207 44.10 20.34 -30.87
N GLN A 208 44.93 21.03 -30.08
CA GLN A 208 45.10 20.67 -28.67
C GLN A 208 43.85 21.00 -27.85
N SER A 209 43.19 22.12 -28.15
CA SER A 209 41.92 22.48 -27.51
C SER A 209 40.85 21.41 -27.74
N ASN A 210 40.67 21.00 -29.00
CA ASN A 210 39.78 19.94 -29.42
C ASN A 210 40.05 18.63 -28.66
N LYS A 211 41.32 18.19 -28.65
CA LYS A 211 41.75 16.99 -27.91
C LYS A 211 41.41 17.05 -26.43
N MET A 212 41.62 18.20 -25.77
CA MET A 212 41.29 18.35 -24.35
C MET A 212 39.79 18.28 -24.08
N PHE A 213 38.94 18.79 -24.99
CA PHE A 213 37.50 18.66 -24.83
C PHE A 213 37.01 17.23 -25.06
N TYR A 214 37.61 16.46 -25.98
CA TYR A 214 37.36 15.01 -26.07
C TYR A 214 37.72 14.29 -24.78
N GLU A 215 38.93 14.50 -24.25
CA GLU A 215 39.37 13.90 -22.98
C GLU A 215 38.45 14.31 -21.81
N ALA A 216 37.93 15.53 -21.81
CA ALA A 216 36.93 15.96 -20.84
C ALA A 216 35.63 15.16 -20.99
N LEU A 217 35.12 15.00 -22.21
CA LEU A 217 33.89 14.24 -22.45
C LEU A 217 34.01 12.75 -22.17
N ASP A 218 35.20 12.16 -22.29
CA ASP A 218 35.47 10.78 -21.86
C ASP A 218 35.30 10.60 -20.34
N LEU A 219 35.53 11.66 -19.56
CA LEU A 219 35.34 11.67 -18.11
C LEU A 219 33.88 11.96 -17.72
N LYS A 220 33.19 12.79 -18.51
CA LYS A 220 31.80 13.20 -18.29
C LYS A 220 31.08 13.43 -19.62
N HIS A 221 30.41 12.40 -20.12
CA HIS A 221 29.71 12.44 -21.42
C HIS A 221 28.57 13.47 -21.48
N THR A 222 27.98 13.86 -20.35
CA THR A 222 26.95 14.92 -20.27
C THR A 222 27.55 16.33 -20.17
N GLY A 223 28.86 16.45 -20.33
CA GLY A 223 29.66 17.65 -20.16
C GLY A 223 29.30 18.80 -21.10
N ILE A 224 28.30 19.62 -20.78
CA ILE A 224 27.74 20.60 -21.73
C ILE A 224 28.72 21.73 -22.08
N THR A 225 29.58 22.10 -21.12
CA THR A 225 30.63 23.08 -21.36
C THR A 225 31.65 22.55 -22.36
N ALA A 226 32.13 21.32 -22.16
CA ALA A 226 33.06 20.69 -23.09
C ALA A 226 32.41 20.45 -24.46
N LYS A 227 31.15 20.00 -24.53
CA LYS A 227 30.42 19.82 -25.81
C LYS A 227 30.34 21.10 -26.62
N PHE A 228 30.00 22.23 -25.97
CA PHE A 228 29.93 23.52 -26.66
C PHE A 228 31.28 23.88 -27.27
N HIS A 229 32.35 23.86 -26.48
CA HIS A 229 33.65 24.28 -27.00
C HIS A 229 34.26 23.24 -27.96
N LEU A 230 33.92 21.96 -27.81
CA LEU A 230 34.23 20.95 -28.80
C LEU A 230 33.56 21.29 -30.14
N ALA A 231 32.27 21.62 -30.15
CA ALA A 231 31.54 22.02 -31.36
C ALA A 231 32.24 23.20 -32.06
N LEU A 232 32.67 24.21 -31.30
CA LEU A 232 33.46 25.32 -31.84
C LEU A 232 34.72 24.82 -32.54
N THR A 233 35.53 23.99 -31.87
CA THR A 233 36.79 23.50 -32.44
C THR A 233 36.58 22.58 -33.64
N GLU A 234 35.54 21.75 -33.65
CA GLU A 234 35.19 20.89 -34.80
C GLU A 234 34.78 21.73 -36.02
N ILE A 235 34.05 22.83 -35.82
CA ILE A 235 33.71 23.76 -36.90
C ILE A 235 34.98 24.43 -37.45
N GLU A 236 35.90 24.86 -36.57
CA GLU A 236 37.18 25.45 -37.00
C GLU A 236 38.12 24.45 -37.69
N LEU A 237 38.00 23.16 -37.37
CA LEU A 237 38.70 22.05 -38.03
C LEU A 237 37.95 21.50 -39.25
N GLU A 238 36.95 22.23 -39.75
CA GLU A 238 36.13 21.89 -40.93
C GLU A 238 35.29 20.60 -40.81
N ASN A 239 35.14 20.04 -39.60
CA ASN A 239 34.25 18.91 -39.31
C ASN A 239 32.83 19.38 -38.95
N LEU A 240 32.19 20.06 -39.91
CA LEU A 240 30.85 20.62 -39.73
C LEU A 240 29.78 19.59 -39.31
N PRO A 241 29.72 18.35 -39.84
CA PRO A 241 28.70 17.38 -39.44
C PRO A 241 28.70 17.08 -37.94
N LEU A 242 29.87 16.89 -37.33
CA LEU A 242 29.98 16.66 -35.90
C LEU A 242 29.66 17.94 -35.09
N GLY A 243 30.11 19.10 -35.57
CA GLY A 243 29.76 20.39 -35.00
C GLY A 243 28.23 20.59 -34.90
N ILE A 244 27.49 20.29 -35.97
CA ILE A 244 26.02 20.37 -35.98
C ILE A 244 25.40 19.36 -35.01
N SER A 245 25.90 18.12 -34.96
CA SER A 245 25.40 17.10 -34.02
C SER A 245 25.52 17.57 -32.57
N LEU A 246 26.67 18.14 -32.20
CA LEU A 246 26.90 18.69 -30.87
C LEU A 246 25.99 19.91 -30.59
N VAL A 247 25.77 20.78 -31.57
CA VAL A 247 24.84 21.91 -31.46
C VAL A 247 23.41 21.43 -31.18
N ASP A 248 22.93 20.38 -31.85
CA ASP A 248 21.60 19.80 -31.58
C ASP A 248 21.51 19.23 -30.16
N GLU A 249 22.53 18.50 -29.69
CA GLU A 249 22.59 18.02 -28.30
C GLU A 249 22.54 19.17 -27.27
N ILE A 250 23.24 20.27 -27.54
CA ILE A 250 23.26 21.44 -26.66
C ILE A 250 21.91 22.14 -26.65
N TYR A 251 21.32 22.33 -27.82
CA TYR A 251 19.99 22.88 -27.97
C TYR A 251 18.95 22.04 -27.21
N ASN A 252 18.97 20.72 -27.38
CA ASN A 252 18.09 19.79 -26.70
C ASN A 252 18.28 19.80 -25.17
N THR A 253 19.50 20.10 -24.68
CA THR A 253 19.76 20.28 -23.25
C THR A 253 19.05 21.51 -22.69
N ASP A 254 19.02 22.63 -23.42
CA ASP A 254 18.23 23.81 -23.02
C ASP A 254 16.72 23.49 -23.04
N ILE A 255 16.24 22.76 -24.05
CA ILE A 255 14.83 22.31 -24.10
C ILE A 255 14.50 21.40 -22.91
N ALA A 256 15.37 20.46 -22.55
CA ALA A 256 15.17 19.58 -21.39
C ALA A 256 15.06 20.37 -20.08
N ARG A 257 15.87 21.43 -19.91
CA ARG A 257 15.78 22.33 -18.74
C ARG A 257 14.46 23.10 -18.69
N LEU A 258 13.99 23.59 -19.84
CA LEU A 258 12.68 24.25 -19.94
C LEU A 258 11.54 23.28 -19.63
N ASN A 259 11.61 22.06 -20.16
CA ASN A 259 10.62 21.00 -19.91
C ASN A 259 10.60 20.60 -18.43
N PHE A 260 11.76 20.49 -17.78
CA PHE A 260 11.85 20.26 -16.34
C PHE A 260 11.07 21.33 -15.55
N ALA A 261 11.20 22.60 -15.92
CA ALA A 261 10.46 23.68 -15.27
C ALA A 261 8.94 23.60 -15.51
N ILE A 262 8.52 23.22 -16.72
CA ILE A 262 7.11 23.00 -17.09
C ILE A 262 6.51 21.85 -16.29
N GLN A 263 7.21 20.72 -16.19
CA GLN A 263 6.76 19.55 -15.43
C GLN A 263 6.57 19.87 -13.94
N ASN A 264 7.48 20.67 -13.37
CA ASN A 264 7.45 21.10 -11.97
C ASN A 264 6.56 22.33 -11.70
N ASN A 265 5.79 22.81 -12.67
CA ASN A 265 4.92 24.00 -12.54
C ASN A 265 5.67 25.27 -12.05
N SER A 266 6.96 25.40 -12.36
CA SER A 266 7.79 26.48 -11.83
C SER A 266 8.11 27.52 -12.91
N PHE A 267 7.31 28.59 -12.92
CA PHE A 267 7.48 29.67 -13.88
C PHE A 267 8.79 30.44 -13.68
N SER A 268 9.22 30.61 -12.42
CA SER A 268 10.48 31.30 -12.10
C SER A 268 11.71 30.53 -12.61
N ILE A 269 11.69 29.19 -12.49
CA ILE A 269 12.75 28.33 -13.04
C ILE A 269 12.71 28.37 -14.56
N TYR A 270 11.51 28.35 -15.16
CA TYR A 270 11.35 28.44 -16.61
C TYR A 270 11.95 29.73 -17.18
N GLU A 271 11.61 30.88 -16.61
CA GLU A 271 12.18 32.18 -16.99
C GLU A 271 13.70 32.21 -16.80
N PHE A 272 14.18 31.62 -15.72
CA PHE A 272 15.61 31.55 -15.45
C PHE A 272 16.35 30.79 -16.57
N PHE A 273 15.88 29.61 -16.97
CA PHE A 273 16.51 28.85 -18.06
C PHE A 273 16.34 29.51 -19.43
N LEU A 274 15.20 30.12 -19.71
CA LEU A 274 15.00 30.86 -20.96
C LEU A 274 15.96 32.05 -21.07
N ASN A 275 16.18 32.77 -19.97
CA ASN A 275 17.05 33.93 -19.95
C ASN A 275 18.55 33.56 -19.99
N HIS A 276 18.92 32.40 -19.45
CA HIS A 276 20.31 31.93 -19.31
C HIS A 276 20.61 30.66 -20.13
N SER A 277 19.90 30.46 -21.24
CA SER A 277 20.10 29.33 -22.15
C SER A 277 21.49 29.34 -22.79
N ILE A 278 22.08 28.16 -22.97
CA ILE A 278 23.39 27.98 -23.61
C ILE A 278 23.34 28.36 -25.08
N THR A 279 22.21 28.09 -25.74
CA THR A 279 21.94 28.38 -27.15
C THR A 279 22.23 29.83 -27.53
N LYS A 280 22.07 30.78 -26.60
CA LYS A 280 22.40 32.21 -26.82
C LYS A 280 23.86 32.43 -27.22
N TYR A 281 24.77 31.61 -26.71
CA TYR A 281 26.21 31.78 -26.92
C TYR A 281 26.65 31.43 -28.35
N PHE A 282 25.90 30.61 -29.10
CA PHE A 282 26.18 30.37 -30.52
C PHE A 282 26.07 31.64 -31.35
N PHE A 283 25.26 32.61 -30.91
CA PHE A 283 25.07 33.86 -31.63
C PHE A 283 26.04 34.97 -31.19
N LEU A 284 26.85 34.70 -30.16
CA LEU A 284 27.86 35.63 -29.65
C LEU A 284 29.25 35.39 -30.25
N GLU A 285 29.51 34.19 -30.76
CA GLU A 285 30.80 33.80 -31.31
C GLU A 285 30.69 33.63 -32.84
N PRO A 286 31.23 34.57 -33.66
CA PRO A 286 31.07 34.58 -35.11
C PRO A 286 31.50 33.29 -35.81
N LYS A 287 32.43 32.53 -35.21
CA LYS A 287 32.91 31.24 -35.72
C LYS A 287 31.80 30.18 -35.84
N TYR A 288 30.67 30.34 -35.14
CA TYR A 288 29.49 29.48 -35.30
C TYR A 288 28.60 29.83 -36.48
N PHE A 289 28.95 30.81 -37.31
CA PHE A 289 28.15 31.13 -38.50
C PHE A 289 27.79 29.93 -39.39
N PRO A 290 28.69 28.94 -39.61
CA PRO A 290 28.37 27.76 -40.41
C PRO A 290 27.17 26.97 -39.88
N VAL A 291 26.85 27.01 -38.58
CA VAL A 291 25.69 26.30 -38.00
C VAL A 291 24.40 27.12 -37.98
N LEU A 292 24.39 28.32 -38.56
CA LEU A 292 23.17 29.15 -38.63
C LEU A 292 22.01 28.43 -39.34
N HIS A 293 22.31 27.67 -40.40
CA HIS A 293 21.30 26.93 -41.17
C HIS A 293 20.53 25.93 -40.31
N PHE A 294 21.19 25.27 -39.35
CA PHE A 294 20.52 24.37 -38.40
C PHE A 294 19.40 25.08 -37.63
N PHE A 295 19.63 26.32 -37.19
CA PHE A 295 18.59 27.10 -36.50
C PHE A 295 17.53 27.66 -37.45
N GLU A 296 17.91 27.99 -38.69
CA GLU A 296 16.95 28.38 -39.75
C GLU A 296 15.98 27.22 -40.05
N ASP A 297 16.49 25.99 -40.18
CA ASP A 297 15.69 24.77 -40.42
C ASP A 297 14.73 24.47 -39.26
N LYS A 298 15.21 24.57 -38.00
CA LYS A 298 14.35 24.41 -36.80
C LYS A 298 13.24 25.45 -36.76
N LEU A 299 13.52 26.69 -37.17
CA LEU A 299 12.53 27.76 -37.23
C LEU A 299 11.45 27.51 -38.30
N GLU A 300 11.81 26.96 -39.46
CA GLU A 300 10.84 26.58 -40.50
C GLU A 300 9.92 25.45 -40.03
N LEU A 301 10.48 24.46 -39.32
CA LEU A 301 9.69 23.40 -38.69
C LEU A 301 8.70 23.95 -37.67
N PHE A 302 9.11 24.93 -36.85
CA PHE A 302 8.21 25.58 -35.91
C PHE A 302 7.03 26.28 -36.60
N LYS A 303 7.32 27.09 -37.62
CA LYS A 303 6.32 27.88 -38.34
C LYS A 303 5.27 27.01 -39.03
N SER A 304 5.67 25.83 -39.50
CA SER A 304 4.80 24.91 -40.23
C SER A 304 3.89 24.07 -39.33
N HIS A 305 4.36 23.61 -38.16
CA HIS A 305 3.63 22.64 -37.33
C HIS A 305 3.33 23.12 -35.90
N ASN A 306 4.36 23.48 -35.14
CA ASN A 306 4.27 23.72 -33.69
C ASN A 306 3.43 24.95 -33.31
N LYS A 307 3.43 26.01 -34.15
CA LYS A 307 2.63 27.22 -33.90
C LYS A 307 1.12 26.95 -33.91
N ALA A 308 0.66 26.01 -34.75
CA ALA A 308 -0.76 25.65 -34.81
C ALA A 308 -1.20 24.94 -33.52
N SER A 309 -0.42 23.96 -33.06
CA SER A 309 -0.70 23.19 -31.84
C SER A 309 -0.72 24.07 -30.59
N PHE A 310 0.22 25.00 -30.45
CA PHE A 310 0.23 25.92 -29.30
C PHE A 310 -0.97 26.88 -29.29
N ASN A 311 -1.38 27.41 -30.46
CA ASN A 311 -2.59 28.22 -30.55
C ASN A 311 -3.86 27.40 -30.22
N ALA A 312 -3.88 26.12 -30.57
CA ALA A 312 -4.97 25.22 -30.21
C ALA A 312 -5.07 25.03 -28.68
N VAL A 313 -3.94 24.93 -27.95
CA VAL A 313 -3.94 24.89 -26.48
C VAL A 313 -4.56 26.15 -25.87
N LYS A 314 -4.23 27.33 -26.40
CA LYS A 314 -4.84 28.59 -25.94
C LYS A 314 -6.36 28.56 -26.09
N SER A 315 -6.87 28.21 -27.27
CA SER A 315 -8.32 28.09 -27.50
C SER A 315 -8.95 27.02 -26.61
N SER A 316 -8.26 25.89 -26.42
CA SER A 316 -8.73 24.77 -25.61
C SER A 316 -8.81 25.12 -24.12
N LEU A 317 -7.87 25.90 -23.61
CA LEU A 317 -7.86 26.39 -22.23
C LEU A 317 -9.09 27.25 -21.93
N PHE A 318 -9.45 28.18 -22.83
CA PHE A 318 -10.68 28.96 -22.69
C PHE A 318 -11.92 28.09 -22.73
N ASN A 319 -12.00 27.17 -23.69
CA ASN A 319 -13.14 26.25 -23.80
C ASN A 319 -13.29 25.36 -22.55
N LEU A 320 -12.18 24.89 -21.96
CA LEU A 320 -12.22 24.05 -20.76
C LEU A 320 -12.77 24.80 -19.55
N GLN A 321 -12.48 26.10 -19.43
CA GLN A 321 -13.04 26.96 -18.37
C GLN A 321 -14.55 27.20 -18.55
N GLU A 322 -15.06 27.18 -19.78
CA GLU A 322 -16.49 27.35 -20.08
C GLU A 322 -17.31 26.07 -19.84
N ILE A 323 -16.68 24.90 -19.96
CA ILE A 323 -17.34 23.62 -19.73
C ILE A 323 -17.53 23.40 -18.22
N LYS A 324 -18.72 22.93 -17.83
CA LYS A 324 -19.08 22.60 -16.43
C LYS A 324 -18.39 21.32 -15.91
N VAL A 325 -17.07 21.24 -15.96
CA VAL A 325 -16.24 20.10 -15.49
C VAL A 325 -15.34 20.44 -14.30
N ALA A 326 -15.40 21.67 -13.79
CA ALA A 326 -14.59 22.12 -12.65
C ALA A 326 -14.74 21.24 -11.38
N ASN A 327 -15.89 20.55 -11.23
CA ASN A 327 -16.16 19.61 -10.14
C ASN A 327 -15.29 18.34 -10.17
N TYR A 328 -14.51 18.14 -11.22
CA TYR A 328 -13.55 17.03 -11.37
C TYR A 328 -12.09 17.50 -11.23
N PHE A 329 -11.86 18.78 -10.93
CA PHE A 329 -10.51 19.34 -10.83
C PHE A 329 -9.92 19.03 -9.46
N THR A 330 -8.85 18.24 -9.46
CA THR A 330 -7.98 18.04 -8.30
C THR A 330 -7.03 19.23 -8.14
N GLU A 331 -6.38 19.36 -6.98
CA GLU A 331 -5.34 20.38 -6.76
C GLU A 331 -4.22 20.30 -7.82
N ARG A 332 -3.87 19.09 -8.27
CA ARG A 332 -2.91 18.85 -9.34
C ARG A 332 -3.37 19.44 -10.67
N ILE A 333 -4.63 19.22 -11.06
CA ILE A 333 -5.21 19.81 -12.28
C ILE A 333 -5.17 21.33 -12.19
N GLN A 334 -5.59 21.91 -11.06
CA GLN A 334 -5.62 23.36 -10.86
C GLN A 334 -4.21 23.99 -10.96
N ALA A 335 -3.20 23.36 -10.34
CA ALA A 335 -1.82 23.83 -10.41
C ALA A 335 -1.28 23.80 -11.85
N ASN A 336 -1.55 22.72 -12.60
CA ASN A 336 -1.13 22.59 -13.99
C ASN A 336 -1.84 23.62 -14.89
N LEU A 337 -3.17 23.79 -14.76
CA LEU A 337 -3.93 24.77 -15.53
C LEU A 337 -3.44 26.19 -15.26
N LYS A 338 -3.19 26.55 -13.99
CA LYS A 338 -2.65 27.86 -13.62
C LYS A 338 -1.28 28.11 -14.26
N PHE A 339 -0.40 27.11 -14.30
CA PHE A 339 0.87 27.21 -14.99
C PHE A 339 0.67 27.50 -16.49
N ILE A 340 -0.18 26.71 -17.16
CA ILE A 340 -0.49 26.86 -18.60
C ILE A 340 -1.10 28.23 -18.89
N GLU A 341 -2.02 28.72 -18.05
CA GLU A 341 -2.63 30.05 -18.18
C GLU A 341 -1.58 31.17 -18.14
N ILE A 342 -0.68 31.14 -17.15
CA ILE A 342 0.41 32.12 -17.02
C ILE A 342 1.34 32.03 -18.23
N TYR A 343 1.70 30.81 -18.65
CA TYR A 343 2.57 30.54 -19.79
C TYR A 343 1.97 31.11 -21.08
N VAL A 344 0.73 30.75 -21.41
CA VAL A 344 0.02 31.20 -22.60
C VAL A 344 -0.12 32.73 -22.58
N LYS A 345 -0.54 33.31 -21.45
CA LYS A 345 -0.69 34.77 -21.32
C LYS A 345 0.60 35.52 -21.62
N LYS A 346 1.75 35.00 -21.18
CA LYS A 346 3.04 35.68 -21.30
C LYS A 346 3.73 35.44 -22.65
N TYR A 347 3.61 34.25 -23.22
CA TYR A 347 4.41 33.84 -24.38
C TYR A 347 3.62 33.69 -25.70
N THR A 348 2.31 33.92 -25.69
CA THR A 348 1.53 33.94 -26.96
C THR A 348 2.10 34.94 -27.96
N GLY A 349 2.37 34.47 -29.17
CA GLY A 349 2.86 35.30 -30.27
C GLY A 349 4.37 35.56 -30.25
N ASN A 350 5.11 35.02 -29.28
CA ASN A 350 6.56 35.10 -29.26
C ASN A 350 7.16 34.17 -30.33
N GLU A 351 8.16 34.65 -31.08
CA GLU A 351 8.84 33.88 -32.14
C GLU A 351 10.11 33.18 -31.65
N SER A 352 10.40 33.17 -30.35
CA SER A 352 11.58 32.52 -29.80
C SER A 352 11.57 31.01 -30.06
N LEU A 353 12.66 30.48 -30.61
CA LEU A 353 12.81 29.06 -30.97
C LEU A 353 12.77 28.16 -29.73
N LEU A 354 13.39 28.59 -28.63
CA LEU A 354 13.38 27.85 -27.37
C LEU A 354 11.96 27.76 -26.78
N LEU A 355 11.19 28.85 -26.86
CA LEU A 355 9.78 28.86 -26.45
C LEU A 355 8.92 27.99 -27.36
N SER A 356 9.23 28.00 -28.65
CA SER A 356 8.55 27.21 -29.66
C SER A 356 8.59 25.73 -29.32
N ASP A 357 9.79 25.21 -29.05
CA ASP A 357 9.98 23.78 -28.88
C ASP A 357 9.57 23.32 -27.48
N SER A 358 9.83 24.12 -26.44
CA SER A 358 9.32 23.84 -25.10
C SER A 358 7.79 23.90 -25.00
N SER A 359 7.11 24.62 -25.91
CA SER A 359 5.65 24.65 -25.96
C SER A 359 5.04 23.30 -26.31
N GLN A 360 5.78 22.37 -26.91
CA GLN A 360 5.31 21.00 -27.10
C GLN A 360 5.05 20.29 -25.76
N GLU A 361 5.88 20.54 -24.74
CA GLU A 361 5.66 20.00 -23.40
C GLU A 361 4.45 20.64 -22.73
N VAL A 362 4.12 21.89 -23.05
CA VAL A 362 2.88 22.55 -22.60
C VAL A 362 1.65 21.90 -23.24
N VAL A 363 1.72 21.56 -24.54
CA VAL A 363 0.65 20.81 -25.24
C VAL A 363 0.45 19.45 -24.57
N LYS A 364 1.52 18.67 -24.41
CA LYS A 364 1.47 17.37 -23.74
C LYS A 364 0.89 17.46 -22.33
N LYS A 365 1.32 18.47 -21.55
CA LYS A 365 0.79 18.71 -20.20
C LYS A 365 -0.70 19.06 -20.22
N PHE A 366 -1.18 19.75 -21.25
CA PHE A 366 -2.61 20.00 -21.43
C PHE A 366 -3.37 18.70 -21.73
N ASP A 367 -2.86 17.86 -22.62
CA ASP A 367 -3.47 16.57 -22.96
C ASP A 367 -3.55 15.65 -21.73
N GLU A 368 -2.47 15.58 -20.94
CA GLU A 368 -2.46 14.87 -19.65
C GLU A 368 -3.53 15.39 -18.69
N ILE A 369 -3.82 16.70 -18.67
CA ILE A 369 -4.92 17.24 -17.84
C ILE A 369 -6.27 16.70 -18.31
N ILE A 370 -6.51 16.65 -19.62
CA ILE A 370 -7.76 16.12 -20.20
C ILE A 370 -7.92 14.64 -19.87
N GLU A 371 -6.85 13.86 -19.94
CA GLU A 371 -6.84 12.45 -19.53
C GLU A 371 -7.16 12.29 -18.04
N ILE A 372 -6.51 13.05 -17.16
CA ILE A 372 -6.76 12.99 -15.71
C ILE A 372 -8.21 13.38 -15.42
N ILE A 373 -8.77 14.41 -16.06
CA ILE A 373 -10.19 14.77 -15.89
C ILE A 373 -11.09 13.61 -16.34
N SER A 374 -10.75 12.96 -17.46
CA SER A 374 -11.51 11.82 -17.99
C SER A 374 -11.51 10.63 -17.01
N GLU A 375 -10.38 10.37 -16.34
CA GLU A 375 -10.28 9.36 -15.28
C GLU A 375 -11.07 9.74 -14.04
N GLN A 376 -11.00 11.01 -13.59
CA GLN A 376 -11.75 11.50 -12.44
C GLN A 376 -13.27 11.41 -12.65
N ILE A 377 -13.76 11.66 -13.88
CA ILE A 377 -15.15 11.41 -14.26
C ILE A 377 -15.51 9.94 -14.03
N LYS A 378 -14.75 9.02 -14.62
CA LYS A 378 -15.01 7.56 -14.51
C LYS A 378 -14.99 7.09 -13.06
N GLN A 379 -14.00 7.54 -12.29
CA GLN A 379 -13.83 7.20 -10.88
C GLN A 379 -15.04 7.64 -10.06
N LYS A 380 -15.49 8.89 -10.20
CA LYS A 380 -16.64 9.41 -9.43
C LYS A 380 -17.91 8.60 -9.65
N TYR A 381 -18.19 8.21 -10.89
CA TYR A 381 -19.37 7.39 -11.20
C TYR A 381 -19.21 5.95 -10.70
N SER A 382 -18.01 5.38 -10.76
CA SER A 382 -17.71 4.06 -10.18
C SER A 382 -17.87 4.04 -8.65
N GLU A 383 -17.42 5.09 -7.96
CA GLU A 383 -17.56 5.23 -6.50
C GLU A 383 -19.03 5.34 -6.10
N GLY A 384 -19.81 6.18 -6.81
CA GLY A 384 -21.25 6.30 -6.56
C GLY A 384 -22.03 5.01 -6.85
N LEU A 385 -21.60 4.19 -7.79
CA LEU A 385 -22.16 2.86 -8.05
C LEU A 385 -21.87 1.91 -6.89
N ASN A 386 -20.61 1.85 -6.45
CA ASN A 386 -20.20 1.00 -5.33
C ASN A 386 -20.93 1.37 -4.03
N GLU A 387 -21.12 2.67 -3.77
CA GLU A 387 -21.87 3.13 -2.59
C GLU A 387 -23.33 2.66 -2.60
N ARG A 388 -23.99 2.67 -3.78
CA ARG A 388 -25.35 2.16 -3.94
C ARG A 388 -25.43 0.65 -3.79
N LEU A 389 -24.48 -0.09 -4.36
CA LEU A 389 -24.43 -1.54 -4.25
C LEU A 389 -24.13 -2.03 -2.83
N LYS A 390 -23.42 -1.22 -2.03
CA LYS A 390 -23.11 -1.52 -0.62
C LYS A 390 -24.35 -1.77 0.23
N ILE A 391 -25.51 -1.24 -0.14
CA ILE A 391 -26.78 -1.49 0.57
C ILE A 391 -27.15 -2.99 0.47
N PHE A 392 -26.95 -3.61 -0.69
CA PHE A 392 -27.18 -5.05 -0.87
C PHE A 392 -26.15 -5.87 -0.09
N ASP A 393 -24.88 -5.47 -0.14
CA ASP A 393 -23.81 -6.15 0.59
C ASP A 393 -24.09 -6.14 2.10
N ASN A 394 -24.51 -5.00 2.66
CA ASN A 394 -24.92 -4.90 4.06
C ASN A 394 -26.10 -5.82 4.39
N LYS A 395 -27.12 -5.88 3.51
CA LYS A 395 -28.31 -6.71 3.76
C LYS A 395 -28.00 -8.20 3.69
N ILE A 396 -27.13 -8.61 2.77
CA ILE A 396 -26.64 -9.98 2.65
C ILE A 396 -25.88 -10.37 3.91
N GLU A 397 -25.01 -9.49 4.43
CA GLU A 397 -24.28 -9.76 5.67
C GLU A 397 -25.21 -9.85 6.89
N GLU A 398 -26.22 -8.98 7.01
CA GLU A 398 -27.25 -9.10 8.06
C GLU A 398 -27.89 -10.50 8.05
N ILE A 399 -28.38 -10.96 6.89
CA ILE A 399 -29.05 -12.26 6.77
C ILE A 399 -28.08 -13.41 7.06
N LYS A 400 -26.81 -13.33 6.64
CA LYS A 400 -25.79 -14.33 6.98
C LYS A 400 -25.55 -14.41 8.49
N THR A 401 -25.51 -13.27 9.19
CA THR A 401 -25.34 -13.27 10.64
C THR A 401 -26.54 -13.90 11.36
N GLU A 402 -27.77 -13.61 10.92
CA GLU A 402 -28.99 -14.23 11.45
C GLU A 402 -29.04 -15.74 11.17
N LYS A 403 -28.67 -16.18 9.96
CA LYS A 403 -28.53 -17.60 9.62
C LYS A 403 -27.54 -18.29 10.56
N THR A 404 -26.38 -17.69 10.77
CA THR A 404 -25.33 -18.24 11.65
C THR A 404 -25.83 -18.35 13.10
N HIS A 405 -26.60 -17.38 13.58
CA HIS A 405 -27.22 -17.43 14.91
C HIS A 405 -28.20 -18.61 15.01
N LEU A 406 -29.03 -18.84 14.00
CA LEU A 406 -30.00 -19.94 13.98
C LEU A 406 -29.32 -21.32 13.91
N GLU A 407 -28.21 -21.44 13.19
CA GLU A 407 -27.37 -22.65 13.17
C GLU A 407 -26.78 -22.94 14.57
N ASN A 408 -26.25 -21.92 15.24
CA ASN A 408 -25.75 -22.04 16.61
C ASN A 408 -26.87 -22.40 17.61
N GLU A 409 -28.07 -21.84 17.44
CA GLU A 409 -29.24 -22.20 18.27
C GLU A 409 -29.61 -23.67 18.11
N LEU A 410 -29.59 -24.20 16.88
CA LEU A 410 -29.86 -25.61 16.59
C LEU A 410 -28.86 -26.53 17.30
N GLU A 411 -27.57 -26.22 17.20
CA GLU A 411 -26.53 -27.00 17.86
C GLU A 411 -26.69 -26.95 19.39
N SER A 412 -26.97 -25.77 19.95
CA SER A 412 -27.24 -25.61 21.37
C SER A 412 -28.47 -26.38 21.84
N TYR A 413 -29.50 -26.48 20.99
CA TYR A 413 -30.73 -27.21 21.29
C TYR A 413 -30.47 -28.72 21.31
N HIS A 414 -29.76 -29.24 20.31
CA HIS A 414 -29.30 -30.63 20.28
C HIS A 414 -28.55 -31.01 21.56
N ARG A 415 -27.58 -30.18 21.97
CA ARG A 415 -26.80 -30.41 23.18
C ARG A 415 -27.68 -30.44 24.43
N ARG A 416 -28.51 -29.41 24.63
CA ARG A 416 -29.42 -29.31 25.80
C ARG A 416 -30.40 -30.48 25.88
N MET A 417 -30.93 -30.92 24.74
CA MET A 417 -31.94 -31.97 24.74
C MET A 417 -31.32 -33.36 24.94
N ASN A 418 -30.11 -33.59 24.42
CA ASN A 418 -29.32 -34.78 24.73
C ASN A 418 -28.91 -34.85 26.22
N GLU A 419 -28.55 -33.72 26.82
CA GLU A 419 -28.29 -33.65 28.27
C GLU A 419 -29.55 -33.95 29.09
N LYS A 420 -30.71 -33.38 28.72
CA LYS A 420 -32.00 -33.71 29.35
C LYS A 420 -32.37 -35.18 29.22
N LEU A 421 -32.13 -35.79 28.06
CA LEU A 421 -32.36 -37.22 27.84
C LEU A 421 -31.49 -38.07 28.78
N LYS A 422 -30.20 -37.74 28.90
CA LYS A 422 -29.29 -38.45 29.83
C LYS A 422 -29.82 -38.39 31.26
N MET A 423 -30.22 -37.20 31.74
CA MET A 423 -30.79 -37.05 33.08
C MET A 423 -32.09 -37.84 33.25
N ARG A 424 -33.03 -37.75 32.30
CA ARG A 424 -34.29 -38.52 32.34
C ARG A 424 -34.07 -40.03 32.37
N ILE A 425 -33.11 -40.54 31.59
CA ILE A 425 -32.76 -41.96 31.61
C ILE A 425 -32.24 -42.36 32.99
N VAL A 426 -31.31 -41.60 33.56
CA VAL A 426 -30.74 -41.88 34.89
C VAL A 426 -31.83 -41.87 35.97
N ASP A 427 -32.71 -40.87 35.96
CA ASP A 427 -33.81 -40.78 36.93
C ASP A 427 -34.80 -41.95 36.78
N PHE A 428 -35.15 -42.30 35.55
CA PHE A 428 -36.03 -43.42 35.25
C PHE A 428 -35.41 -44.77 35.64
N GLU A 429 -34.12 -44.97 35.35
CA GLU A 429 -33.38 -46.17 35.77
C GLU A 429 -33.34 -46.29 37.29
N SER A 430 -33.04 -45.20 37.99
CA SER A 430 -33.01 -45.15 39.47
C SER A 430 -34.37 -45.52 40.09
N GLN A 431 -35.47 -44.99 39.54
CA GLN A 431 -36.83 -45.33 40.01
C GLN A 431 -37.17 -46.81 39.78
N MET A 432 -36.83 -47.34 38.61
CA MET A 432 -37.08 -48.75 38.28
C MET A 432 -36.22 -49.68 39.13
N ASP A 433 -34.94 -49.36 39.33
CA ASP A 433 -34.02 -50.14 40.17
C ASP A 433 -34.46 -50.13 41.64
N ALA A 434 -34.93 -49.00 42.16
CA ALA A 434 -35.49 -48.94 43.51
C ALA A 434 -36.71 -49.87 43.67
N THR A 435 -37.58 -49.91 42.65
CA THR A 435 -38.77 -50.77 42.63
C THR A 435 -38.41 -52.25 42.52
N ILE A 436 -37.45 -52.59 41.63
CA ILE A 436 -36.92 -53.95 41.45
C ILE A 436 -36.29 -54.44 42.76
N ASN A 437 -35.40 -53.64 43.37
CA ASN A 437 -34.74 -53.98 44.63
C ASN A 437 -35.75 -54.19 45.77
N ALA A 438 -36.80 -53.37 45.84
CA ALA A 438 -37.87 -53.55 46.84
C ALA A 438 -38.62 -54.88 46.66
N LEU A 439 -38.90 -55.28 45.42
CA LEU A 439 -39.55 -56.56 45.11
C LEU A 439 -38.61 -57.76 45.33
N GLU A 440 -37.33 -57.64 44.99
CA GLU A 440 -36.33 -58.69 45.24
C GLU A 440 -36.12 -58.94 46.74
N ASN A 441 -36.07 -57.87 47.53
CA ASN A 441 -36.04 -57.98 49.00
C ASN A 441 -37.29 -58.68 49.54
N GLN A 442 -38.47 -58.39 48.99
CA GLN A 442 -39.69 -59.11 49.36
C GLN A 442 -39.65 -60.59 48.96
N VAL A 443 -39.02 -60.95 47.84
CA VAL A 443 -38.84 -62.34 47.38
C VAL A 443 -37.88 -63.11 48.29
N ASN A 444 -36.77 -62.48 48.69
CA ASN A 444 -35.73 -63.11 49.51
C ASN A 444 -36.20 -63.38 50.94
N ASN A 445 -37.13 -62.57 51.47
CA ASN A 445 -37.65 -62.69 52.84
C ASN A 445 -39.02 -63.40 52.92
N ILE A 446 -39.43 -64.16 51.90
CA ILE A 446 -40.71 -64.90 51.89
C ILE A 446 -40.78 -65.95 53.03
N ASP A 447 -39.63 -66.47 53.47
CA ASP A 447 -39.56 -67.49 54.52
C ASP A 447 -39.87 -66.94 55.93
N GLU A 448 -39.83 -65.63 56.13
CA GLU A 448 -40.10 -64.97 57.42
C GLU A 448 -41.60 -64.68 57.66
N ARG A 449 -42.47 -65.02 56.71
CA ARG A 449 -43.93 -64.80 56.80
C ARG A 449 -44.64 -65.99 57.45
N ASN A 450 -45.04 -65.82 58.72
CA ASN A 450 -45.72 -66.84 59.54
C ASN A 450 -47.03 -67.38 58.95
N ASP A 451 -47.74 -66.60 58.13
CA ASP A 451 -48.99 -66.98 57.44
C ASP A 451 -48.75 -67.90 56.23
N LEU A 452 -47.51 -67.96 55.74
CA LEU A 452 -47.06 -68.82 54.65
C LEU A 452 -46.11 -69.93 55.14
N ASP A 453 -45.88 -70.03 56.46
CA ASP A 453 -45.08 -71.09 57.06
C ASP A 453 -45.93 -72.37 57.24
N PRO A 454 -45.64 -73.45 56.49
CA PRO A 454 -46.43 -74.69 56.53
C PRO A 454 -46.46 -75.33 57.92
N THR A 455 -45.38 -75.19 58.68
CA THR A 455 -45.20 -75.75 60.02
C THR A 455 -46.07 -75.01 61.04
N VAL A 456 -46.15 -73.69 60.95
CA VAL A 456 -47.00 -72.86 61.82
C VAL A 456 -48.48 -73.10 61.53
N VAL A 457 -48.88 -73.13 60.25
CA VAL A 457 -50.26 -73.35 59.84
C VAL A 457 -50.76 -74.75 60.21
N PHE A 458 -49.92 -75.79 60.04
CA PHE A 458 -50.26 -77.16 60.45
C PHE A 458 -50.54 -77.24 61.95
N LYS A 459 -49.63 -76.69 62.76
CA LYS A 459 -49.72 -76.72 64.22
C LYS A 459 -51.02 -76.07 64.72
N ASN A 460 -51.38 -74.92 64.14
CA ASN A 460 -52.61 -74.22 64.50
C ASN A 460 -53.86 -75.03 64.11
N ALA A 461 -53.94 -75.52 62.87
CA ALA A 461 -55.08 -76.31 62.39
C ALA A 461 -55.28 -77.62 63.18
N PHE A 462 -54.18 -78.30 63.51
CA PHE A 462 -54.21 -79.55 64.29
C PHE A 462 -54.68 -79.33 65.73
N THR A 463 -54.30 -78.20 66.34
CA THR A 463 -54.73 -77.83 67.70
C THR A 463 -56.24 -77.60 67.77
N TYR A 464 -56.80 -76.86 66.80
CA TYR A 464 -58.25 -76.62 66.73
C TYR A 464 -59.04 -77.92 66.52
N THR A 465 -58.53 -78.81 65.67
CA THR A 465 -59.12 -80.14 65.44
C THR A 465 -59.19 -80.98 66.71
N SER A 466 -58.11 -80.97 67.50
CA SER A 466 -58.02 -81.72 68.75
C SER A 466 -59.04 -81.22 69.78
N MET A 467 -59.17 -79.91 69.93
CA MET A 467 -60.18 -79.29 70.80
C MET A 467 -61.62 -79.65 70.36
N LEU A 468 -61.91 -79.54 69.07
CA LEU A 468 -63.24 -79.85 68.53
C LEU A 468 -63.63 -81.31 68.79
N SER A 469 -62.68 -82.23 68.64
CA SER A 469 -62.92 -83.67 68.84
C SER A 469 -63.28 -84.01 70.28
N VAL A 470 -62.65 -83.36 71.26
CA VAL A 470 -63.01 -83.49 72.69
C VAL A 470 -64.42 -82.96 72.96
N LEU A 471 -64.81 -81.88 72.31
CA LEU A 471 -66.12 -81.27 72.48
C LEU A 471 -67.24 -82.14 71.89
N VAL A 472 -67.00 -82.74 70.72
CA VAL A 472 -67.93 -83.71 70.10
C VAL A 472 -68.07 -84.97 70.96
N LEU A 473 -66.99 -85.42 71.62
CA LEU A 473 -67.03 -86.55 72.55
C LEU A 473 -68.09 -86.35 73.64
N LEU A 474 -68.09 -85.17 74.26
CA LEU A 474 -69.02 -84.83 75.34
C LEU A 474 -70.44 -84.69 74.81
N LEU A 475 -70.65 -83.93 73.74
CA LEU A 475 -71.98 -83.66 73.19
C LEU A 475 -72.69 -84.94 72.70
N ALA A 476 -72.00 -85.77 71.93
CA ALA A 476 -72.56 -87.00 71.40
C ALA A 476 -72.83 -88.02 72.51
N GLY A 477 -71.94 -88.12 73.50
CA GLY A 477 -72.12 -88.99 74.65
C GLY A 477 -73.38 -88.65 75.47
N PHE A 478 -73.60 -87.37 75.78
CA PHE A 478 -74.78 -86.94 76.53
C PHE A 478 -76.08 -87.11 75.72
N ALA A 479 -76.06 -86.81 74.41
CA ALA A 479 -77.23 -86.93 73.56
C ALA A 479 -77.75 -88.38 73.45
N SER A 480 -76.85 -89.37 73.48
CA SER A 480 -77.25 -90.77 73.42
C SER A 480 -77.84 -91.29 74.74
N TYR A 481 -77.34 -90.80 75.88
CA TYR A 481 -77.93 -91.09 77.19
C TYR A 481 -79.40 -90.65 77.30
N THR A 482 -79.75 -89.48 76.75
CA THR A 482 -81.12 -88.96 76.80
C THR A 482 -82.15 -89.79 76.03
N ASN A 483 -81.72 -90.75 75.19
CA ASN A 483 -82.60 -91.43 74.23
C ASN A 483 -82.88 -92.92 74.58
N SER A 484 -82.47 -93.43 75.74
CA SER A 484 -82.68 -94.85 76.13
C SER A 484 -83.95 -95.08 77.00
N GLU A 485 -84.71 -96.16 76.74
CA GLU A 485 -86.04 -96.44 77.35
C GLU A 485 -86.00 -96.90 78.83
N PHE A 486 -87.02 -96.49 79.60
CA PHE A 486 -87.10 -96.46 81.08
C PHE A 486 -87.16 -97.84 81.81
N LYS A 487 -86.95 -98.98 81.14
CA LYS A 487 -87.02 -100.32 81.76
C LYS A 487 -85.68 -100.99 82.10
N GLU A 488 -84.54 -100.37 81.80
CA GLU A 488 -83.19 -100.82 82.23
C GLU A 488 -82.46 -99.78 83.12
N MET A 489 -83.19 -98.85 83.74
CA MET A 489 -82.63 -97.73 84.51
C MET A 489 -82.62 -97.97 86.02
N ALA A 490 -81.90 -99.01 86.47
CA ALA A 490 -81.68 -99.23 87.90
C ALA A 490 -80.21 -99.14 88.35
N ASN A 491 -79.22 -98.87 87.46
CA ASN A 491 -77.80 -98.74 87.85
C ASN A 491 -77.00 -97.65 87.08
N PHE A 492 -76.34 -96.75 87.82
CA PHE A 492 -75.51 -95.63 87.33
C PHE A 492 -74.32 -96.04 86.45
N SER A 493 -73.77 -97.25 86.65
CA SER A 493 -72.64 -97.76 85.86
C SER A 493 -72.97 -97.94 84.36
N ASN A 494 -74.23 -98.22 84.03
CA ASN A 494 -74.64 -98.42 82.63
C ASN A 494 -74.74 -97.08 81.89
N VAL A 495 -75.11 -96.00 82.59
CA VAL A 495 -75.20 -94.64 82.04
C VAL A 495 -73.84 -94.13 81.58
N VAL A 496 -72.81 -94.25 82.42
CA VAL A 496 -71.46 -93.75 82.11
C VAL A 496 -70.85 -94.51 80.92
N LYS A 497 -71.10 -95.82 80.82
CA LYS A 497 -70.56 -96.65 79.75
C LYS A 497 -71.16 -96.27 78.39
N THR A 498 -72.47 -96.01 78.33
CA THR A 498 -73.15 -95.58 77.10
C THR A 498 -72.65 -94.21 76.61
N VAL A 499 -72.50 -93.24 77.53
CA VAL A 499 -71.99 -91.88 77.21
C VAL A 499 -70.56 -91.94 76.64
N ILE A 500 -69.66 -92.69 77.28
CA ILE A 500 -68.24 -92.70 76.88
C ILE A 500 -68.02 -93.47 75.59
N VAL A 501 -68.65 -94.63 75.40
CA VAL A 501 -68.42 -95.48 74.22
C VAL A 501 -68.97 -94.82 72.96
N GLU A 502 -70.18 -94.28 73.02
CA GLU A 502 -70.77 -93.60 71.85
C GLU A 502 -70.15 -92.24 71.58
N GLY A 503 -69.83 -91.46 72.63
CA GLY A 503 -69.08 -90.21 72.49
C GLY A 503 -67.69 -90.41 71.87
N ALA A 504 -66.98 -91.47 72.28
CA ALA A 504 -65.64 -91.77 71.76
C ALA A 504 -65.64 -92.10 70.26
N GLN A 505 -66.66 -92.80 69.74
CA GLN A 505 -66.74 -93.12 68.32
C GLN A 505 -66.86 -91.86 67.45
N TRP A 506 -67.75 -90.94 67.82
CA TRP A 506 -67.93 -89.68 67.09
C TRP A 506 -66.74 -88.72 67.25
N SER A 507 -66.09 -88.72 68.42
CA SER A 507 -64.85 -87.97 68.66
C SER A 507 -63.70 -88.46 67.77
N LEU A 508 -63.51 -89.78 67.66
CA LEU A 508 -62.46 -90.37 66.85
C LEU A 508 -62.63 -90.04 65.36
N ILE A 509 -63.88 -90.11 64.86
CA ILE A 509 -64.20 -89.73 63.48
C ILE A 509 -63.89 -88.24 63.25
N THR A 510 -64.27 -87.36 64.19
CA THR A 510 -64.00 -85.92 64.11
C THR A 510 -62.50 -85.62 64.10
N PHE A 511 -61.72 -86.36 64.90
CA PHE A 511 -60.26 -86.20 64.98
C PHE A 511 -59.56 -86.63 63.69
N LEU A 512 -59.96 -87.77 63.12
CA LEU A 512 -59.42 -88.26 61.84
C LEU A 512 -59.74 -87.30 60.70
N VAL A 513 -60.98 -86.84 60.61
CA VAL A 513 -61.40 -85.88 59.58
C VAL A 513 -60.64 -84.56 59.71
N GLY A 514 -60.52 -84.00 60.92
CA GLY A 514 -59.78 -82.74 61.10
C GLY A 514 -58.26 -82.87 60.92
N THR A 515 -57.68 -84.05 61.17
CA THR A 515 -56.26 -84.32 60.86
C THR A 515 -56.01 -84.30 59.35
N ILE A 516 -56.91 -84.90 58.56
CA ILE A 516 -56.85 -84.83 57.10
C ILE A 516 -56.98 -83.38 56.61
N ILE A 517 -57.92 -82.61 57.19
CA ILE A 517 -58.09 -81.18 56.86
C ILE A 517 -56.80 -80.39 57.15
N SER A 518 -56.14 -80.66 58.28
CA SER A 518 -54.90 -79.98 58.68
C SER A 518 -53.73 -80.31 57.74
N ILE A 519 -53.63 -81.53 57.22
CA ILE A 519 -52.63 -81.90 56.21
C ILE A 519 -52.93 -81.17 54.87
N PHE A 520 -54.19 -81.12 54.46
CA PHE A 520 -54.60 -80.43 53.23
C PHE A 520 -54.34 -78.92 53.30
N THR A 521 -54.58 -78.27 54.44
CA THR A 521 -54.27 -76.84 54.61
C THR A 521 -52.77 -76.57 54.52
N THR A 522 -51.92 -77.43 55.06
CA THR A 522 -50.45 -77.31 54.93
C THR A 522 -49.97 -77.47 53.49
N ILE A 523 -50.48 -78.46 52.75
CA ILE A 523 -50.17 -78.62 51.33
C ILE A 523 -50.63 -77.40 50.53
N SER A 524 -51.83 -76.88 50.83
CA SER A 524 -52.35 -75.64 50.25
C SER A 524 -51.44 -74.44 50.54
N THR A 525 -50.90 -74.31 51.75
CA THR A 525 -49.97 -73.22 52.12
C THR A 525 -48.63 -73.32 51.38
N ILE A 526 -48.09 -74.53 51.17
CA ILE A 526 -46.86 -74.73 50.38
C ILE A 526 -47.08 -74.29 48.92
N LEU A 527 -48.21 -74.70 48.33
CA LEU A 527 -48.58 -74.28 46.97
C LEU A 527 -48.81 -72.77 46.89
N HIS A 528 -49.44 -72.17 47.90
CA HIS A 528 -49.67 -70.73 47.98
C HIS A 528 -48.35 -69.96 48.10
N LYS A 529 -47.40 -70.43 48.92
CA LYS A 529 -46.05 -69.85 49.05
C LYS A 529 -45.27 -69.92 47.74
N SER A 530 -45.29 -71.06 47.06
CA SER A 530 -44.64 -71.25 45.76
C SER A 530 -45.26 -70.36 44.67
N SER A 531 -46.59 -70.29 44.61
CA SER A 531 -47.33 -69.42 43.69
C SER A 531 -47.04 -67.94 43.94
N TYR A 532 -46.97 -67.52 45.21
CA TYR A 532 -46.60 -66.16 45.59
C TYR A 532 -45.17 -65.80 45.17
N LYS A 533 -44.20 -66.71 45.40
CA LYS A 533 -42.81 -66.54 44.96
C LYS A 533 -42.70 -66.44 43.43
N GLN A 534 -43.36 -67.34 42.69
CA GLN A 534 -43.37 -67.29 41.22
C GLN A 534 -44.03 -66.00 40.68
N ASN A 535 -45.11 -65.54 41.29
CA ASN A 535 -45.77 -64.29 40.90
C ASN A 535 -44.88 -63.07 41.13
N MET A 536 -44.12 -63.02 42.23
CA MET A 536 -43.20 -61.92 42.51
C MET A 536 -41.98 -61.92 41.59
N VAL A 537 -41.39 -63.09 41.31
CA VAL A 537 -40.30 -63.21 40.30
C VAL A 537 -40.77 -62.77 38.92
N ARG A 538 -42.01 -63.12 38.53
CA ARG A 538 -42.62 -62.65 37.28
C ARG A 538 -42.81 -61.13 37.25
N LYS A 539 -43.20 -60.51 38.38
CA LYS A 539 -43.27 -59.05 38.50
C LYS A 539 -41.90 -58.39 38.34
N VAL A 540 -40.86 -58.90 39.01
CA VAL A 540 -39.47 -58.40 38.84
C VAL A 540 -39.05 -58.44 37.37
N LYS A 541 -39.27 -59.56 36.68
CA LYS A 541 -38.96 -59.68 35.25
C LYS A 541 -39.73 -58.66 34.39
N ASN A 542 -41.02 -58.46 34.67
CA ASN A 542 -41.81 -57.46 33.95
C ASN A 542 -41.27 -56.04 34.16
N TYR A 543 -40.84 -55.67 35.38
CA TYR A 543 -40.25 -54.36 35.65
C TYR A 543 -38.87 -54.18 34.99
N ILE A 544 -38.06 -55.24 34.86
CA ILE A 544 -36.81 -55.22 34.07
C ILE A 544 -37.11 -54.96 32.59
N ASP A 545 -38.12 -55.65 32.03
CA ASP A 545 -38.54 -55.45 30.64
C ASP A 545 -39.16 -54.05 30.42
N GLU A 546 -39.92 -53.52 31.38
CA GLU A 546 -40.47 -52.16 31.36
C GLU A 546 -39.38 -51.09 31.46
N LYS A 547 -38.31 -51.33 32.25
CA LYS A 547 -37.14 -50.44 32.33
C LYS A 547 -36.47 -50.29 30.97
N GLU A 548 -36.23 -51.38 30.25
CA GLU A 548 -35.62 -51.33 28.90
C GLU A 548 -36.55 -50.69 27.86
N LYS A 549 -37.85 -51.03 27.88
CA LYS A 549 -38.83 -50.41 26.98
C LYS A 549 -38.97 -48.90 27.23
N GLY A 550 -39.05 -48.47 28.49
CA GLY A 550 -39.15 -47.05 28.86
C GLY A 550 -37.92 -46.24 28.43
N LYS A 551 -36.71 -46.81 28.51
CA LYS A 551 -35.49 -46.17 27.97
C LYS A 551 -35.55 -45.96 26.46
N ILE A 552 -36.03 -46.96 25.72
CA ILE A 552 -36.20 -46.87 24.26
C ILE A 552 -37.25 -45.80 23.92
N GLU A 553 -38.34 -45.74 24.67
CA GLU A 553 -39.42 -44.78 24.45
C GLU A 553 -38.99 -43.34 24.74
N LEU A 554 -38.27 -43.08 25.84
CA LEU A 554 -37.66 -41.78 26.15
C LEU A 554 -36.69 -41.30 25.07
N ARG A 555 -35.89 -42.23 24.51
CA ARG A 555 -34.99 -41.94 23.38
C ARG A 555 -35.79 -41.56 22.14
N LYS A 556 -36.83 -42.32 21.79
CA LYS A 556 -37.70 -42.05 20.63
C LYS A 556 -38.42 -40.70 20.77
N GLU A 557 -38.97 -40.40 21.94
CA GLU A 557 -39.64 -39.12 22.21
C GLU A 557 -38.68 -37.93 22.07
N THR A 558 -37.47 -38.06 22.61
CA THR A 558 -36.44 -37.01 22.52
C THR A 558 -35.92 -36.86 21.08
N GLU A 559 -35.70 -37.96 20.38
CA GLU A 559 -35.28 -37.91 18.97
C GLU A 559 -36.36 -37.31 18.07
N PHE A 560 -37.64 -37.60 18.34
CA PHE A 560 -38.77 -37.00 17.64
C PHE A 560 -38.86 -35.49 17.87
N THR A 561 -38.72 -35.03 19.11
CA THR A 561 -38.74 -33.60 19.44
C THR A 561 -37.55 -32.85 18.86
N ILE A 562 -36.35 -33.45 18.87
CA ILE A 562 -35.16 -32.94 18.18
C ILE A 562 -35.43 -32.81 16.68
N LYS A 563 -35.93 -33.87 16.02
CA LYS A 563 -36.22 -33.86 14.58
C LYS A 563 -37.26 -32.81 14.20
N GLN A 564 -38.30 -32.60 15.01
CA GLN A 564 -39.29 -31.54 14.77
C GLN A 564 -38.67 -30.15 14.83
N PHE A 565 -37.82 -29.89 15.83
CA PHE A 565 -37.11 -28.62 15.94
C PHE A 565 -36.12 -28.42 14.79
N GLU A 566 -35.36 -29.46 14.46
CA GLU A 566 -34.41 -29.47 13.34
C GLU A 566 -35.10 -29.19 12.00
N GLN A 567 -36.24 -29.83 11.73
CA GLN A 567 -37.01 -29.59 10.50
C GLN A 567 -37.50 -28.14 10.40
N LYS A 568 -38.02 -27.59 11.50
CA LYS A 568 -38.45 -26.19 11.56
C LYS A 568 -37.29 -25.22 11.36
N THR A 569 -36.15 -25.47 11.99
CA THR A 569 -34.96 -24.61 11.85
C THR A 569 -34.34 -24.72 10.46
N LYS A 570 -34.23 -25.93 9.90
CA LYS A 570 -33.77 -26.15 8.51
C LYS A 570 -34.67 -25.44 7.49
N SER A 571 -35.99 -25.46 7.67
CA SER A 571 -36.89 -24.70 6.78
C SER A 571 -36.64 -23.19 6.84
N ARG A 572 -36.29 -22.63 8.02
CA ARG A 572 -35.94 -21.22 8.16
C ARG A 572 -34.58 -20.89 7.54
N ILE A 573 -33.59 -21.77 7.72
CA ILE A 573 -32.28 -21.64 7.08
C ILE A 573 -32.42 -21.63 5.55
N GLN A 574 -33.26 -22.52 4.99
CA GLN A 574 -33.55 -22.52 3.55
C GLN A 574 -34.21 -21.22 3.08
N VAL A 575 -35.10 -20.63 3.88
CA VAL A 575 -35.65 -19.29 3.59
C VAL A 575 -34.55 -18.25 3.53
N PHE A 576 -33.62 -18.22 4.49
CA PHE A 576 -32.48 -17.30 4.45
C PHE A 576 -31.52 -17.54 3.28
N GLU A 577 -31.27 -18.80 2.90
CA GLU A 577 -30.46 -19.12 1.72
C GLU A 577 -31.12 -18.63 0.43
N THR A 578 -32.44 -18.77 0.34
CA THR A 578 -33.25 -18.24 -0.77
C THR A 578 -33.21 -16.72 -0.78
N GLU A 579 -33.38 -16.06 0.37
CA GLU A 579 -33.29 -14.60 0.48
C GLU A 579 -31.90 -14.08 0.10
N ILE A 580 -30.82 -14.73 0.54
CA ILE A 580 -29.45 -14.36 0.13
C ILE A 580 -29.29 -14.49 -1.39
N ALA A 581 -29.77 -15.59 -1.99
CA ALA A 581 -29.72 -15.78 -3.43
C ALA A 581 -30.51 -14.69 -4.18
N ASP A 582 -31.73 -14.38 -3.72
CA ASP A 582 -32.56 -13.30 -4.25
C ASP A 582 -31.86 -11.93 -4.16
N TYR A 583 -31.21 -11.63 -3.04
CA TYR A 583 -30.47 -10.37 -2.87
C TYR A 583 -29.21 -10.31 -3.74
N LEU A 584 -28.52 -11.45 -3.97
CA LEU A 584 -27.39 -11.54 -4.90
C LEU A 584 -27.84 -11.31 -6.35
N GLU A 585 -28.96 -11.92 -6.76
CA GLU A 585 -29.55 -11.73 -8.08
C GLU A 585 -30.00 -10.28 -8.28
N LYS A 586 -30.73 -9.71 -7.31
CA LYS A 586 -31.14 -8.30 -7.33
C LYS A 586 -29.94 -7.36 -7.40
N ARG A 587 -28.86 -7.65 -6.66
CA ARG A 587 -27.61 -6.89 -6.72
C ARG A 587 -26.98 -6.96 -8.10
N GLN A 588 -26.97 -8.12 -8.75
CA GLN A 588 -26.42 -8.27 -10.10
C GLN A 588 -27.23 -7.49 -11.13
N ILE A 589 -28.56 -7.65 -11.13
CA ILE A 589 -29.47 -6.93 -12.03
C ILE A 589 -29.32 -5.41 -11.83
N GLU A 590 -29.29 -4.95 -10.58
CA GLU A 590 -29.14 -3.54 -10.26
C GLU A 590 -27.74 -3.03 -10.60
N ALA A 591 -26.68 -3.84 -10.43
CA ALA A 591 -25.33 -3.51 -10.86
C ALA A 591 -25.26 -3.30 -12.38
N GLU A 592 -25.84 -4.20 -13.18
CA GLU A 592 -25.91 -4.05 -14.63
C GLU A 592 -26.71 -2.79 -15.04
N ARG A 593 -27.84 -2.54 -14.39
CA ARG A 593 -28.67 -1.35 -14.62
C ARG A 593 -27.90 -0.06 -14.29
N LEU A 594 -27.29 0.01 -13.10
CA LEU A 594 -26.51 1.17 -12.65
C LEU A 594 -25.25 1.36 -13.49
N GLN A 595 -24.59 0.29 -13.92
CA GLN A 595 -23.43 0.35 -14.80
C GLN A 595 -23.82 0.94 -16.16
N ASN A 596 -24.94 0.52 -16.74
CA ASN A 596 -25.45 1.07 -18.00
C ASN A 596 -25.82 2.56 -17.86
N GLU A 597 -26.49 2.93 -16.76
CA GLU A 597 -26.82 4.33 -16.46
C GLU A 597 -25.56 5.19 -16.26
N ALA A 598 -24.58 4.66 -15.52
CA ALA A 598 -23.29 5.31 -15.29
C ALA A 598 -22.50 5.45 -16.59
N ASN A 599 -22.42 4.41 -17.42
CA ASN A 599 -21.75 4.45 -18.72
C ASN A 599 -22.36 5.51 -19.63
N GLY A 600 -23.69 5.64 -19.66
CA GLY A 600 -24.37 6.70 -20.42
C GLY A 600 -24.00 8.11 -19.92
N LYS A 601 -23.97 8.32 -18.60
CA LYS A 601 -23.57 9.61 -18.02
C LYS A 601 -22.08 9.90 -18.22
N ILE A 602 -21.21 8.91 -18.06
CA ILE A 602 -19.78 9.01 -18.34
C ILE A 602 -19.58 9.42 -19.80
N GLN A 603 -20.26 8.77 -20.76
CA GLN A 603 -20.16 9.14 -22.17
C GLN A 603 -20.61 10.58 -22.43
N LEU A 604 -21.70 11.03 -21.82
CA LEU A 604 -22.17 12.42 -21.94
C LEU A 604 -21.16 13.44 -21.38
N GLU A 605 -20.53 13.14 -20.24
CA GLU A 605 -19.50 14.00 -19.66
C GLU A 605 -18.20 13.98 -20.48
N LEU A 606 -17.77 12.80 -20.97
CA LEU A 606 -16.60 12.66 -21.84
C LEU A 606 -16.79 13.28 -23.22
N GLN A 607 -18.03 13.31 -23.75
CA GLN A 607 -18.34 14.02 -25.00
C GLN A 607 -18.02 15.51 -24.90
N LYS A 608 -18.17 16.12 -23.72
CA LYS A 608 -17.76 17.52 -23.50
C LYS A 608 -16.26 17.71 -23.67
N LEU A 609 -15.46 16.66 -23.40
CA LEU A 609 -14.01 16.67 -23.56
C LEU A 609 -13.54 16.25 -24.96
N HIS A 610 -14.41 15.67 -25.79
CA HIS A 610 -14.04 15.15 -27.11
C HIS A 610 -13.46 16.22 -28.04
N GLY A 611 -13.86 17.49 -27.87
CA GLY A 611 -13.32 18.61 -28.63
C GLY A 611 -11.84 18.93 -28.38
N PHE A 612 -11.22 18.33 -27.35
CA PHE A 612 -9.81 18.55 -27.00
C PHE A 612 -8.86 17.48 -27.54
N TYR A 613 -9.39 16.31 -27.95
CA TYR A 613 -8.60 15.26 -28.58
C TYR A 613 -8.57 15.52 -30.10
N LYS A 614 -7.55 16.22 -30.60
CA LYS A 614 -7.33 16.42 -32.03
C LYS A 614 -5.88 16.27 -32.43
#